data_AF-A0A0F4R5E7-F1
#
_entry.id   AF-A0A0F4R5E7-F1
#
_cell.length_a   1.000
_cell.length_b   1.000
_cell.length_c   1.000
_cell.angle_alpha   90.00
_cell.angle_beta   90.00
_cell.angle_gamma   90.00
#
_symmetry.space_group_name_H-M   'P 1'
#
loop_
_entity.id
_entity.type
_entity.pdbx_description
1 polymer ?
#
loop_
_entity_poly.entity_id
_entity_poly.type
_entity_poly.pdbx_seq_one_letter_code
_entity_poly.pdbx_strand_id
1 'polypeptide(L)'
;MLYEITLLAITLGIIFISLILSEKRAEKRAESKIERRYIERFGADVKDFEHLIQCINQLEFKKIPAPLKNNVSIYNQLLQASDSYLAAYMAIDKSKQQIVELSIKNRELVDSYTKVLNLISPAAYDSIREDSDEDMVVKKMISEIHSSLNRLSKLP
;
A
#
# COMPACT_ATOMS: atom_id res chain seq x y z
N MET A 1 -74.56 -4.26 -23.19
CA MET A 1 -73.62 -3.70 -24.18
C MET A 1 -72.52 -2.85 -23.55
N LEU A 2 -72.72 -1.56 -23.23
CA LEU A 2 -71.61 -0.70 -22.74
C LEU A 2 -71.01 -1.21 -21.41
N TYR A 3 -71.87 -1.64 -20.48
CA TYR A 3 -71.47 -2.13 -19.16
C TYR A 3 -70.65 -3.43 -19.21
N GLU A 4 -70.99 -4.33 -20.15
CA GLU A 4 -70.26 -5.59 -20.36
C GLU A 4 -68.89 -5.33 -20.97
N ILE A 5 -68.79 -4.38 -21.90
CA ILE A 5 -67.52 -3.97 -22.50
C ILE A 5 -66.61 -3.34 -21.45
N THR A 6 -67.14 -2.46 -20.59
CA THR A 6 -66.35 -1.86 -19.49
C THR A 6 -65.92 -2.90 -18.46
N LEU A 7 -66.78 -3.86 -18.12
CA LEU A 7 -66.44 -4.94 -17.19
C LEU A 7 -65.33 -5.82 -17.76
N LEU A 8 -65.39 -6.15 -19.05
CA LEU A 8 -64.39 -6.96 -19.75
C LEU A 8 -63.04 -6.23 -19.87
N ALA A 9 -63.05 -4.92 -20.08
CA ALA A 9 -61.83 -4.11 -20.09
C ALA A 9 -61.16 -4.05 -18.70
N ILE A 10 -61.96 -3.92 -17.63
CA ILE A 10 -61.46 -3.90 -16.25
C ILE A 10 -60.87 -5.26 -15.86
N THR A 11 -61.55 -6.37 -16.20
CA THR A 11 -61.04 -7.71 -15.88
C THR A 11 -59.75 -8.03 -16.64
N LEU A 12 -59.65 -7.66 -17.92
CA LEU A 12 -58.40 -7.77 -18.68
C LEU A 12 -57.27 -6.92 -18.08
N GLY A 13 -57.57 -5.71 -17.62
CA GLY A 13 -56.60 -4.86 -16.92
C GLY A 13 -56.06 -5.50 -15.62
N ILE A 14 -56.94 -6.10 -14.82
CA ILE A 14 -56.55 -6.80 -13.59
C ILE A 14 -55.70 -8.04 -13.91
N ILE A 15 -56.05 -8.81 -14.95
CA ILE A 15 -55.27 -9.97 -15.40
C ILE A 15 -53.87 -9.54 -15.86
N PHE A 16 -53.78 -8.46 -16.64
CA PHE A 16 -52.51 -7.94 -17.14
C PHE A 16 -51.59 -7.45 -16.01
N ILE A 17 -52.12 -6.69 -15.04
CA ILE A 17 -51.37 -6.26 -13.86
C ILE A 17 -50.91 -7.48 -13.03
N SER A 18 -51.75 -8.49 -12.90
CA SER A 18 -51.42 -9.73 -12.18
C SER A 18 -50.30 -10.51 -12.87
N LEU A 19 -50.29 -10.56 -14.21
CA LEU A 19 -49.23 -11.16 -15.01
C LEU A 19 -47.88 -10.47 -14.78
N ILE A 20 -47.83 -9.14 -14.89
CA ILE A 20 -46.61 -8.34 -14.64
C ILE A 20 -46.08 -8.55 -13.23
N LEU A 21 -46.98 -8.58 -12.23
CA LEU A 21 -46.59 -8.83 -10.84
C LEU A 21 -46.06 -10.25 -10.63
N SER A 22 -46.59 -11.24 -11.35
CA SER A 22 -46.11 -12.63 -11.28
C SER A 22 -44.70 -12.77 -11.88
N GLU A 23 -44.44 -12.07 -12.99
CA GLU A 23 -43.16 -12.09 -13.69
C GLU A 23 -42.06 -11.46 -12.82
N LYS A 24 -42.32 -10.28 -12.24
CA LYS A 24 -41.39 -9.67 -11.27
C LYS A 24 -41.12 -10.53 -10.04
N ARG A 25 -42.11 -11.30 -9.57
CA ARG A 25 -41.91 -12.22 -8.44
C ARG A 25 -41.09 -13.45 -8.85
N ALA A 26 -41.26 -13.93 -10.08
CA ALA A 26 -40.49 -15.04 -10.62
C ALA A 26 -39.02 -14.63 -10.82
N GLU A 27 -38.77 -13.43 -11.34
CA GLU A 27 -37.45 -12.85 -11.52
C GLU A 27 -36.71 -12.71 -10.18
N LYS A 28 -37.33 -12.09 -9.18
CA LYS A 28 -36.76 -12.00 -7.81
C LYS A 28 -36.47 -13.38 -7.19
N ARG A 29 -37.28 -14.39 -7.48
CA ARG A 29 -37.03 -15.77 -7.02
C ARG A 29 -35.87 -16.43 -7.76
N ALA A 30 -35.67 -16.10 -9.04
CA ALA A 30 -34.53 -16.59 -9.81
C ALA A 30 -33.23 -15.94 -9.33
N GLU A 31 -33.22 -14.61 -9.13
CA GLU A 31 -32.09 -13.85 -8.59
C GLU A 31 -31.66 -14.41 -7.22
N SER A 32 -32.59 -14.54 -6.27
CA SER A 32 -32.26 -15.08 -4.94
C SER A 32 -31.73 -16.52 -4.95
N LYS A 33 -32.11 -17.35 -5.93
CA LYS A 33 -31.52 -18.69 -6.11
C LYS A 33 -30.12 -18.64 -6.70
N ILE A 34 -29.81 -17.64 -7.52
CA ILE A 34 -28.48 -17.42 -8.09
C ILE A 34 -27.55 -16.87 -7.01
N GLU A 35 -27.99 -15.86 -6.25
CA GLU A 35 -27.24 -15.29 -5.11
C GLU A 35 -26.89 -16.37 -4.08
N ARG A 36 -27.85 -17.22 -3.68
CA ARG A 36 -27.57 -18.32 -2.75
C ARG A 36 -26.52 -19.29 -3.27
N ARG A 37 -26.63 -19.70 -4.54
CA ARG A 37 -25.65 -20.59 -5.17
C ARG A 37 -24.27 -19.94 -5.29
N TYR A 38 -24.23 -18.62 -5.50
CA TYR A 38 -22.99 -17.86 -5.56
C TYR A 38 -22.32 -17.80 -4.19
N ILE A 39 -23.07 -17.46 -3.14
CA ILE A 39 -22.57 -17.42 -1.76
C ILE A 39 -22.09 -18.80 -1.33
N GLU A 40 -22.81 -19.88 -1.63
CA GLU A 40 -22.39 -21.25 -1.32
C GLU A 40 -21.07 -21.64 -2.01
N ARG A 41 -20.84 -21.15 -3.24
CA ARG A 41 -19.66 -21.51 -4.03
C ARG A 41 -18.43 -20.64 -3.72
N PHE A 42 -18.63 -19.35 -3.48
CA PHE A 42 -17.55 -18.36 -3.34
C PHE A 42 -17.38 -17.86 -1.89
N GLY A 43 -18.38 -18.08 -1.03
CA GLY A 43 -18.36 -17.79 0.40
C GLY A 43 -18.79 -16.38 0.79
N ALA A 44 -19.21 -15.54 -0.17
CA ALA A 44 -19.69 -14.17 0.06
C ALA A 44 -20.61 -13.71 -1.07
N ASP A 45 -21.34 -12.62 -0.85
CA ASP A 45 -22.20 -12.00 -1.86
C ASP A 45 -21.36 -11.14 -2.83
N VAL A 46 -21.87 -10.91 -4.04
CA VAL A 46 -21.22 -10.06 -5.06
C VAL A 46 -20.91 -8.66 -4.52
N LYS A 47 -21.81 -8.12 -3.69
CA LYS A 47 -21.63 -6.82 -3.03
C LYS A 47 -20.42 -6.79 -2.09
N ASP A 48 -20.11 -7.91 -1.44
CA ASP A 48 -18.94 -8.00 -0.56
C ASP A 48 -17.64 -7.96 -1.38
N PHE A 49 -17.63 -8.62 -2.56
CA PHE A 49 -16.51 -8.53 -3.50
C PHE A 49 -16.35 -7.12 -4.09
N GLU A 50 -17.46 -6.46 -4.46
CA GLU A 50 -17.41 -5.07 -4.93
C GLU A 50 -16.87 -4.12 -3.86
N HIS A 51 -17.33 -4.28 -2.62
CA HIS A 51 -16.82 -3.50 -1.49
C HIS A 51 -15.32 -3.74 -1.26
N LEU A 52 -14.85 -4.99 -1.34
CA LEU A 52 -13.42 -5.31 -1.27
C LEU A 52 -12.62 -4.57 -2.35
N ILE A 53 -13.06 -4.66 -3.61
CA ILE A 53 -12.39 -4.00 -4.75
C ILE A 53 -12.36 -2.48 -4.55
N GLN A 54 -13.46 -1.89 -4.09
CA GLN A 54 -13.53 -0.47 -3.81
C GLN A 54 -12.54 -0.06 -2.72
N CYS A 55 -12.48 -0.80 -1.61
CA CYS A 55 -11.51 -0.57 -0.53
C CYS A 55 -10.07 -0.66 -1.02
N ILE A 56 -9.74 -1.65 -1.86
CA ILE A 56 -8.40 -1.81 -2.44
C ILE A 56 -8.05 -0.61 -3.34
N ASN A 57 -8.96 -0.21 -4.22
CA ASN A 57 -8.74 0.93 -5.14
C ASN A 57 -8.58 2.26 -4.39
N GLN A 58 -9.26 2.43 -3.27
CA GLN A 58 -9.16 3.63 -2.44
C GLN A 58 -8.04 3.54 -1.38
N LEU A 59 -7.27 2.44 -1.36
CA LEU A 59 -6.25 2.14 -0.36
C LEU A 59 -6.77 2.15 1.10
N GLU A 60 -8.07 1.89 1.27
CA GLU A 60 -8.76 1.90 2.57
C GLU A 60 -8.74 0.51 3.22
N PHE A 61 -7.57 -0.11 3.32
CA PHE A 61 -7.42 -1.48 3.82
C PHE A 61 -7.96 -1.68 5.25
N LYS A 62 -8.07 -0.63 6.06
CA LYS A 62 -8.67 -0.67 7.41
C LYS A 62 -10.16 -1.01 7.42
N LYS A 63 -10.86 -0.78 6.30
CA LYS A 63 -12.30 -1.09 6.15
C LYS A 63 -12.53 -2.51 5.63
N ILE A 64 -11.48 -3.22 5.23
CA ILE A 64 -11.57 -4.61 4.78
C ILE A 64 -11.77 -5.50 6.01
N PRO A 65 -12.79 -6.38 6.02
CA PRO A 65 -13.00 -7.30 7.14
C PRO A 65 -11.82 -8.28 7.29
N ALA A 66 -11.53 -8.65 8.53
CA ALA A 66 -10.45 -9.59 8.82
C ALA A 66 -10.78 -11.00 8.30
N PRO A 67 -9.78 -11.75 7.81
CA PRO A 67 -9.98 -13.13 7.37
C PRO A 67 -10.39 -14.03 8.54
N LEU A 68 -11.37 -14.91 8.29
CA LEU A 68 -11.84 -15.90 9.25
C LEU A 68 -10.87 -17.10 9.31
N LYS A 69 -10.53 -17.53 10.53
CA LYS A 69 -9.71 -18.73 10.73
C LYS A 69 -10.51 -19.97 10.33
N ASN A 70 -9.87 -20.88 9.59
CA ASN A 70 -10.42 -22.16 9.13
C ASN A 70 -11.53 -22.07 8.06
N ASN A 71 -11.73 -20.91 7.43
CA ASN A 71 -12.62 -20.79 6.28
C ASN A 71 -11.80 -20.87 4.97
N VAL A 72 -12.12 -21.82 4.10
CA VAL A 72 -11.38 -22.08 2.84
C VAL A 72 -12.07 -21.42 1.64
N SER A 73 -13.12 -20.62 1.86
CA SER A 73 -13.83 -19.95 0.77
C SER A 73 -12.91 -19.02 -0.03
N ILE A 74 -13.24 -18.84 -1.32
CA ILE A 74 -12.49 -17.97 -2.24
C ILE A 74 -12.44 -16.55 -1.70
N TYR A 75 -13.57 -16.06 -1.17
CA TYR A 75 -13.62 -14.74 -0.52
C TYR A 75 -12.65 -14.65 0.66
N ASN A 76 -12.59 -15.68 1.52
CA ASN A 76 -11.69 -15.65 2.67
C ASN A 76 -10.21 -15.70 2.26
N GLN A 77 -9.87 -16.43 1.19
CA GLN A 77 -8.51 -16.41 0.62
C GLN A 77 -8.14 -15.01 0.09
N LEU A 78 -9.08 -14.31 -0.54
CA LEU A 78 -8.89 -12.92 -0.96
C LEU A 78 -8.69 -11.97 0.23
N LEU A 79 -9.42 -12.16 1.32
CA LEU A 79 -9.19 -11.40 2.56
C LEU A 79 -7.79 -11.64 3.13
N GLN A 80 -7.33 -12.91 3.16
CA GLN A 80 -5.97 -13.25 3.61
C GLN A 80 -4.89 -12.62 2.72
N ALA A 81 -5.08 -12.64 1.40
CA ALA A 81 -4.15 -12.02 0.45
C ALA A 81 -4.11 -10.50 0.64
N SER A 82 -5.28 -9.88 0.84
CA SER A 82 -5.40 -8.43 1.08
C SER A 82 -4.73 -8.02 2.39
N ASP A 83 -4.91 -8.80 3.46
CA ASP A 83 -4.28 -8.57 4.76
C ASP A 83 -2.74 -8.74 4.68
N SER A 84 -2.28 -9.77 3.96
CA SER A 84 -0.85 -9.97 3.70
C SER A 84 -0.23 -8.82 2.92
N TYR A 85 -0.95 -8.30 1.92
CA TYR A 85 -0.52 -7.13 1.15
C TYR A 85 -0.41 -5.89 2.05
N LEU A 86 -1.40 -5.64 2.92
CA LEU A 86 -1.34 -4.54 3.89
C LEU A 86 -0.12 -4.65 4.81
N ALA A 87 0.16 -5.84 5.33
CA ALA A 87 1.33 -6.08 6.17
C ALA A 87 2.64 -5.80 5.42
N ALA A 88 2.76 -6.23 4.17
CA ALA A 88 3.91 -5.94 3.32
C ALA A 88 4.05 -4.43 3.06
N TYR A 89 2.95 -3.73 2.77
CA TYR A 89 2.94 -2.29 2.57
C TYR A 89 3.43 -1.53 3.81
N MET A 90 2.95 -1.90 5.00
CA MET A 90 3.41 -1.30 6.26
C MET A 90 4.90 -1.58 6.52
N ALA A 91 5.38 -2.78 6.20
CA ALA A 91 6.80 -3.12 6.35
C ALA A 91 7.68 -2.28 5.42
N ILE A 92 7.24 -2.04 4.18
CA ILE A 92 7.94 -1.18 3.22
C ILE A 92 7.99 0.27 3.73
N ASP A 93 6.88 0.80 4.24
CA ASP A 93 6.86 2.17 4.77
C ASP A 93 7.78 2.32 5.98
N LYS A 94 7.81 1.33 6.88
CA LYS A 94 8.74 1.30 8.00
C LYS A 94 10.20 1.25 7.52
N SER A 95 10.52 0.43 6.51
CA SER A 95 11.86 0.35 5.94
C SER A 95 12.28 1.69 5.32
N LYS A 96 11.36 2.37 4.62
CA LYS A 96 11.59 3.73 4.10
C LYS A 96 11.93 4.71 5.22
N GLN A 97 11.20 4.70 6.33
CA GLN A 97 11.49 5.56 7.48
C GLN A 97 12.88 5.28 8.08
N GLN A 98 13.28 4.01 8.19
CA GLN A 98 14.61 3.63 8.67
C GLN A 98 15.73 4.12 7.73
N ILE A 99 15.52 4.06 6.41
CA ILE A 99 16.49 4.58 5.44
C ILE A 99 16.67 6.10 5.59
N VAL A 100 15.57 6.83 5.80
CA VAL A 100 15.62 8.28 6.05
C VAL A 100 16.40 8.58 7.34
N GLU A 101 16.14 7.85 8.43
CA GLU A 101 16.87 8.03 9.68
C GLU A 101 18.37 7.72 9.54
N LEU A 102 18.72 6.66 8.82
CA LEU A 102 20.11 6.32 8.52
C LEU A 102 20.79 7.38 7.65
N SER A 103 20.07 7.97 6.69
CA SER A 103 20.58 9.07 5.87
C SER A 103 20.92 10.30 6.73
N ILE A 104 20.07 10.64 7.70
CA ILE A 104 20.32 11.73 8.65
C ILE A 104 21.57 11.42 9.49
N LYS A 105 21.65 10.23 10.08
CA LYS A 105 22.82 9.82 10.89
C LYS A 105 24.12 9.81 10.08
N ASN A 106 24.07 9.36 8.82
CA ASN A 106 25.23 9.42 7.93
C ASN A 106 25.67 10.85 7.66
N ARG A 107 24.73 11.79 7.47
CA ARG A 107 25.05 13.20 7.30
C ARG A 107 25.72 13.79 8.55
N GLU A 108 25.19 13.47 9.74
CA GLU A 108 25.80 13.88 11.01
C GLU A 108 27.22 13.31 11.19
N LEU A 109 27.44 12.06 10.78
CA LEU A 109 28.75 11.43 10.80
C LEU A 109 29.74 12.15 9.87
N VAL A 110 29.33 12.47 8.65
CA VAL A 110 30.14 13.22 7.68
C VAL A 110 30.48 14.61 8.22
N ASP A 111 29.52 15.31 8.82
CA ASP A 111 29.75 16.61 9.45
C ASP A 111 30.73 16.50 10.62
N SER A 112 30.63 15.44 11.43
CA SER A 112 31.55 15.17 12.54
C SER A 112 32.98 14.91 12.03
N TYR A 113 33.14 14.06 11.01
CA TYR A 113 34.44 13.83 10.37
C TYR A 113 35.03 15.11 9.78
N THR A 114 34.19 15.93 9.14
CA THR A 114 34.61 17.23 8.59
C THR A 114 35.08 18.17 9.70
N LYS A 115 34.39 18.20 10.85
CA LYS A 115 34.82 18.98 12.03
C LYS A 115 36.14 18.48 12.60
N VAL A 116 36.33 17.17 12.77
CA VAL A 116 37.59 16.59 13.22
C VAL A 116 38.72 16.96 12.27
N LEU A 117 38.52 16.79 10.96
CA LEU A 117 39.52 17.13 9.95
C LEU A 117 39.85 18.64 9.92
N ASN A 118 38.86 19.52 10.12
CA ASN A 118 39.10 20.96 10.21
C ASN A 118 39.83 21.36 11.51
N LEU A 119 39.61 20.62 12.61
CA LEU A 119 40.38 20.81 13.86
C LEU A 119 41.83 20.38 13.71
N ILE A 120 42.10 19.38 12.86
CA ILE A 120 43.46 19.07 12.43
C ILE A 120 43.87 20.08 11.33
N SER A 121 44.07 21.33 11.76
CA SER A 121 44.45 22.45 10.90
C SER A 121 45.81 22.23 10.21
N PRO A 122 46.01 22.73 8.97
CA PRO A 122 47.30 22.85 8.29
C PRO A 122 48.45 23.34 9.21
N ALA A 123 48.13 24.19 10.19
CA ALA A 123 49.09 24.77 11.12
C ALA A 123 49.69 23.77 12.14
N ALA A 124 49.04 22.64 12.42
CA ALA A 124 49.62 21.57 13.23
C ALA A 124 50.62 20.69 12.45
N TYR A 125 50.62 20.80 11.11
CA TYR A 125 51.47 20.00 10.22
C TYR A 125 52.76 20.70 9.81
N ASP A 126 52.75 22.03 9.69
CA ASP A 126 53.97 22.81 9.47
C ASP A 126 54.96 22.71 10.66
N SER A 127 54.50 22.19 11.81
CA SER A 127 55.34 21.88 12.97
C SER A 127 55.92 20.45 13.00
N ILE A 128 55.52 19.55 12.10
CA ILE A 128 56.13 18.22 12.00
C ILE A 128 57.45 18.40 11.23
N ARG A 129 58.58 18.38 11.96
CA ARG A 129 59.90 18.31 11.33
C ARG A 129 59.98 17.06 10.47
N GLU A 130 60.39 17.21 9.22
CA GLU A 130 60.64 16.10 8.28
C GLU A 130 61.93 15.37 8.67
N ASP A 131 61.93 14.73 9.84
CA ASP A 131 63.08 13.99 10.36
C ASP A 131 63.03 12.50 9.94
N SER A 132 61.90 12.00 9.41
CA SER A 132 61.74 10.59 8.97
C SER A 132 60.82 10.38 7.74
N ASP A 133 61.03 9.27 7.02
CA ASP A 133 60.19 8.84 5.88
C ASP A 133 58.73 8.56 6.28
N GLU A 134 58.49 8.15 7.54
CA GLU A 134 57.15 7.89 8.06
C GLU A 134 56.31 9.17 8.18
N ASP A 135 56.94 10.27 8.59
CA ASP A 135 56.28 11.59 8.67
C ASP A 135 55.86 12.09 7.28
N MET A 136 56.67 11.78 6.26
CA MET A 136 56.38 12.10 4.86
C MET A 136 55.18 11.30 4.32
N VAL A 137 55.06 10.02 4.70
CA VAL A 137 53.91 9.16 4.34
C VAL A 137 52.63 9.67 5.00
N VAL A 138 52.68 10.04 6.27
CA VAL A 138 51.53 10.60 7.01
C VAL A 138 51.07 11.90 6.35
N LYS A 139 51.99 12.80 5.99
CA LYS A 139 51.68 14.07 5.30
C LYS A 139 51.00 13.84 3.94
N LYS A 140 51.47 12.84 3.18
CA LYS A 140 50.89 12.47 1.88
C LYS A 140 49.47 11.91 2.01
N MET A 141 49.28 10.99 2.97
CA MET A 141 47.98 10.36 3.25
C MET A 141 46.93 11.41 3.66
N ILE A 142 47.33 12.38 4.48
CA ILE A 142 46.46 13.47 4.92
C ILE A 142 46.12 14.43 3.78
N SER A 143 47.06 14.71 2.87
CA SER A 143 46.76 15.51 1.67
C SER A 143 45.74 14.82 0.75
N GLU A 144 45.84 13.50 0.59
CA GLU A 144 44.90 12.69 -0.20
C GLU A 144 43.50 12.69 0.43
N ILE A 145 43.43 12.56 1.76
CA ILE A 145 42.19 12.69 2.54
C ILE A 145 41.58 14.08 2.34
N HIS A 146 42.36 15.15 2.44
CA HIS A 146 41.87 16.52 2.26
C HIS A 146 41.35 16.76 0.83
N SER A 147 42.03 16.20 -0.19
CA SER A 147 41.58 16.29 -1.58
C SER A 147 40.27 15.52 -1.82
N SER A 148 40.12 14.36 -1.18
CA SER A 148 38.93 13.51 -1.27
C SER A 148 37.74 14.18 -0.58
N LEU A 149 38.00 14.85 0.54
CA LEU A 149 36.99 15.63 1.27
C LEU A 149 36.46 16.81 0.45
N ASN A 150 37.35 17.54 -0.24
CA ASN A 150 36.96 18.65 -1.12
C ASN A 150 36.14 18.20 -2.33
N ARG A 151 36.24 16.93 -2.73
CA ARG A 151 35.38 16.35 -3.75
C ARG A 151 34.03 15.95 -3.17
N LEU A 152 34.01 15.38 -1.96
CA LEU A 152 32.80 14.99 -1.24
C LEU A 152 31.94 16.18 -0.80
N SER A 153 32.55 17.30 -0.38
CA SER A 153 31.83 18.51 0.02
C SER A 153 31.19 19.29 -1.14
N LYS A 154 31.52 18.93 -2.38
CA LYS A 154 30.99 19.52 -3.62
C LYS A 154 29.95 18.64 -4.34
N LEU A 155 29.68 17.45 -3.82
CA LEU A 155 28.59 16.60 -4.32
C LEU A 155 27.25 17.14 -3.78
N PRO A 156 26.24 17.38 -4.66
CA PRO A 156 24.96 17.97 -4.29
C PRO A 156 24.10 17.08 -3.38
#